data_AF-A0A6A4GXU5-F1
#
_entry.id   AF-A0A6A4GXU5-F1
#
_cell.length_a   1.000
_cell.length_b   1.000
_cell.length_c   1.000
_cell.angle_alpha   90.00
_cell.angle_beta   90.00
_cell.angle_gamma   90.00
#
_symmetry.space_group_name_H-M   'P 1'
#
loop_
_entity.id
_entity.type
_entity.pdbx_description
1 polymer ?
#
loop_
_entity_poly.entity_id
_entity_poly.type
_entity_poly.pdbx_seq_one_letter_code
_entity_poly.pdbx_strand_id
1 'polypeptide(L)' 'YNPEPYHTSALTGAEWVKELKNGHSERMRHNLGVNRYVFAKLCLELRREGGLQPRRHVDVEEMVATFLY' A
#
# COMPACT_ATOMS: atom_id res chain seq x y z
N TYR A 1 26.42 -17.66 -2.70
CA TYR A 1 25.34 -16.95 -3.41
C TYR A 1 25.08 -15.69 -2.61
N ASN A 2 25.42 -14.52 -3.14
CA ASN A 2 25.27 -13.24 -2.43
C ASN A 2 24.16 -12.47 -3.17
N PRO A 3 22.90 -12.52 -2.73
CA PRO A 3 21.83 -11.83 -3.43
C PRO A 3 22.07 -10.33 -3.34
N GLU A 4 22.31 -9.67 -4.48
CA GLU A 4 22.39 -8.23 -4.53
C GLU A 4 21.03 -7.63 -4.18
N PRO A 5 20.97 -6.63 -3.29
CA PRO A 5 19.72 -5.98 -2.93
C PRO A 5 19.16 -5.22 -4.15
N TYR A 6 18.13 -5.79 -4.75
CA TYR A 6 17.45 -5.26 -5.94
C TYR A 6 16.59 -4.01 -5.62
N HIS A 7 16.17 -3.85 -4.37
CA HIS A 7 15.40 -2.70 -3.91
C HIS A 7 16.29 -1.76 -3.09
N THR A 8 16.86 -0.76 -3.76
CA THR A 8 17.64 0.34 -3.14
C THR A 8 16.82 1.60 -2.91
N SER A 9 15.50 1.56 -3.15
CA SER A 9 14.62 2.69 -2.88
C SER A 9 14.62 2.99 -1.39
N ALA A 10 14.97 4.23 -1.02
CA ALA A 10 15.08 4.66 0.39
C ALA A 10 13.74 4.61 1.15
N LEU A 11 12.63 4.55 0.40
CA LEU A 11 11.29 4.32 0.91
C LEU A 11 10.84 2.92 0.50
N THR A 12 10.59 2.08 1.49
CA THR A 12 9.85 0.83 1.30
C THR A 12 8.42 1.14 0.85
N GLY A 13 7.74 0.21 0.15
CA GLY A 13 6.34 0.43 -0.24
C GLY A 13 5.45 0.68 0.99
N ALA A 14 5.75 0.05 2.12
CA ALA A 14 5.12 0.33 3.41
C ALA A 14 5.29 1.80 3.87
N GLU A 15 6.48 2.37 3.76
CA GLU A 15 6.72 3.77 4.12
C GLU A 15 6.03 4.74 3.16
N TRP A 16 6.01 4.42 1.87
CA TRP A 16 5.25 5.20 0.89
C TRP A 16 3.75 5.20 1.18
N VAL A 17 3.16 4.04 1.51
CA VAL A 17 1.74 3.97 1.91
C VAL A 17 1.49 4.75 3.21
N LYS A 18 2.42 4.69 4.17
CA LYS A 18 2.34 5.47 5.40
C LYS A 18 2.35 6.98 5.12
N GLU A 19 3.16 7.42 4.17
CA GLU A 19 3.18 8.80 3.68
C GLU A 19 1.87 9.22 3.00
N LEU A 20 1.26 8.34 2.20
CA LEU A 20 -0.03 8.61 1.57
C LEU A 20 -1.15 8.73 2.61
N LYS A 21 -1.11 7.90 3.66
CA LYS A 21 -2.11 7.90 4.74
C LYS A 21 -1.99 9.14 5.64
N ASN A 22 -0.76 9.54 5.96
CA ASN A 22 -0.49 10.62 6.92
C ASN A 22 -0.28 11.99 6.28
N GLY A 23 -0.07 12.03 4.96
CA GLY A 23 0.07 13.25 4.20
C GLY A 23 -1.26 13.97 3.98
N HIS A 24 -1.23 14.93 3.06
CA HIS A 24 -2.41 15.70 2.67
C HIS A 24 -3.56 14.76 2.20
N SER A 25 -4.81 15.09 2.55
CA SER A 25 -6.00 14.30 2.19
C SER A 25 -6.10 14.00 0.70
N GLU A 26 -5.64 14.95 -0.11
CA GLU A 26 -5.61 14.88 -1.57
C GLU A 26 -4.49 14.00 -2.14
N ARG A 27 -3.43 13.74 -1.37
CA ARG A 27 -2.27 12.98 -1.85
C ARG A 27 -2.68 11.58 -2.27
N MET A 28 -3.53 10.92 -1.48
CA MET A 28 -4.04 9.59 -1.82
C MET A 28 -4.98 9.63 -3.03
N ARG A 29 -5.84 10.65 -3.16
CA ARG A 29 -6.70 10.82 -4.34
C ARG A 29 -5.87 11.03 -5.61
N HIS A 30 -4.83 11.83 -5.53
CA HIS A 30 -3.95 12.12 -6.65
C HIS A 30 -3.10 10.91 -7.06
N ASN A 31 -2.60 10.13 -6.10
CA ASN A 31 -1.71 9.00 -6.39
C ASN A 31 -2.44 7.68 -6.67
N LEU A 32 -3.56 7.39 -5.99
CA LEU A 32 -4.26 6.10 -6.08
C LEU A 32 -5.66 6.23 -6.70
N GLY A 33 -6.08 7.43 -7.11
CA GLY A 33 -7.43 7.68 -7.63
C GLY A 33 -8.56 7.55 -6.59
N VAL A 34 -8.24 7.27 -5.32
CA VAL A 34 -9.22 7.04 -4.24
C VAL A 34 -8.93 7.89 -3.01
N ASN A 35 -9.96 8.28 -2.28
CA ASN A 35 -9.80 8.94 -0.99
C ASN A 35 -9.33 7.93 0.08
N ARG A 36 -8.59 8.40 1.09
CA ARG A 36 -8.19 7.65 2.29
C ARG A 36 -9.29 6.79 2.90
N TYR A 37 -10.51 7.30 3.02
CA TYR A 37 -11.63 6.52 3.57
C TYR A 37 -11.99 5.33 2.67
N VAL A 38 -12.08 5.57 1.35
CA VAL A 38 -12.39 4.54 0.36
C VAL A 38 -11.29 3.49 0.29
N PHE A 39 -10.02 3.92 0.32
CA PHE A 39 -8.87 3.03 0.36
C PHE A 39 -8.89 2.10 1.59
N ALA A 40 -9.14 2.67 2.78
CA ALA A 40 -9.24 1.88 4.01
C ALA A 40 -10.40 0.89 3.97
N LYS A 41 -11.55 1.30 3.43
CA LYS A 41 -12.71 0.41 3.26
C LYS A 41 -12.41 -0.71 2.26
N LEU A 42 -11.80 -0.40 1.12
CA LEU A 42 -11.37 -1.39 0.13
C LEU A 42 -10.41 -2.42 0.76
N CYS A 43 -9.39 -1.98 1.50
CA CYS A 43 -8.47 -2.89 2.19
C CYS A 43 -9.19 -3.80 3.19
N LEU A 44 -10.19 -3.27 3.92
CA LEU A 44 -10.99 -4.04 4.86
C LEU A 44 -11.85 -5.10 4.16
N GLU A 45 -12.56 -4.73 3.09
CA GLU A 45 -13.40 -5.66 2.33
C GLU A 45 -12.56 -6.75 1.64
N LEU A 46 -11.41 -6.39 1.08
CA LEU A 46 -10.51 -7.38 0.49
C LEU A 46 -9.97 -8.38 1.52
N ARG A 47 -9.73 -7.95 2.76
CA ARG A 47 -9.34 -8.86 3.86
C ARG A 47 -10.48 -9.76 4.30
N ARG A 48 -11.69 -9.20 4.44
CA ARG A 48 -12.85 -9.92 4.99
C ARG A 48 -13.52 -10.84 3.97
N GLU A 49 -13.86 -10.29 2.81
CA GLU A 49 -14.64 -10.98 1.78
C GLU A 49 -13.74 -11.56 0.68
N GLY A 50 -12.64 -10.86 0.36
CA GLY A 50 -11.70 -11.28 -0.69
C GLY A 50 -10.64 -12.29 -0.24
N GLY A 51 -10.55 -12.59 1.06
CA GLY A 51 -9.54 -13.49 1.63
C GLY A 51 -8.09 -13.00 1.51
N LEU A 52 -7.88 -11.70 1.21
CA LEU A 52 -6.55 -11.14 1.02
C LEU A 52 -5.78 -11.09 2.34
N GLN A 53 -4.66 -11.82 2.39
CA GLN A 53 -3.79 -11.90 3.55
C GLN A 53 -2.46 -11.17 3.29
N PRO A 54 -1.85 -10.57 4.32
CA PRO A 54 -0.49 -10.06 4.21
C PRO A 54 0.50 -11.19 3.89
N ARG A 55 1.59 -10.86 3.20
CA ARG A 55 2.70 -11.79 2.93
C ARG A 55 3.87 -11.49 3.87
N ARG A 56 4.89 -12.37 3.88
CA ARG A 56 6.04 -12.30 4.80
C ARG A 56 6.68 -10.91 4.96
N HIS A 57 6.62 -10.05 3.95
CA HIS A 57 7.23 -8.72 3.96
C HIS A 57 6.35 -7.63 3.33
N VAL A 58 5.08 -7.91 3.03
CA VAL A 58 4.21 -6.97 2.31
C VAL A 58 2.82 -6.97 2.96
N ASP A 59 2.41 -5.82 3.48
CA ASP A 59 1.11 -5.63 4.07
C ASP A 59 0.01 -5.48 3.01
N VAL A 60 -1.23 -5.80 3.37
CA VAL A 60 -2.37 -5.65 2.43
C VAL A 60 -2.51 -4.22 1.91
N GLU A 61 -2.21 -3.20 2.72
CA GLU A 61 -2.28 -1.81 2.26
C GLU A 61 -1.22 -1.53 1.19
N GLU A 62 -0.02 -2.08 1.34
CA GLU A 62 1.04 -1.99 0.33
C GLU A 62 0.64 -2.73 -0.94
N MET A 63 0.11 -3.96 -0.83
CA MET A 63 -0.38 -4.73 -1.97
C MET A 63 -1.46 -3.97 -2.75
N VAL A 64 -2.43 -3.38 -2.05
CA VAL A 64 -3.55 -2.66 -2.66
C VAL A 64 -3.07 -1.32 -3.24
N ALA A 65 -2.17 -0.60 -2.56
CA ALA A 65 -1.61 0.64 -3.09
C ALA A 65 -0.76 0.39 -4.34
N THR A 66 0.04 -0.67 -4.37
CA THR A 66 0.79 -1.08 -5.56
C THR A 66 -0.11 -1.51 -6.71
N PHE A 67 -1.26 -2.12 -6.44
CA PHE A 67 -2.22 -2.47 -7.48
C PHE A 67 -2.93 -1.26 -8.09
N LEU A 68 -3.16 -0.21 -7.29
CA LEU A 68 -3.90 1.00 -7.71
C LEU A 68 -3.03 2.08 -8.36
N TYR A 69 -1.72 2.03 -8.17
CA TYR A 69 -0.74 2.96 -8.73
C TYR A 69 -0.34 2.57 -10.15
#